data_AF-A0A1V6QWP9-F1
#
_entry.id   AF-A0A1V6QWP9-F1
#
_cell.length_a   1.000
_cell.length_b   1.000
_cell.length_c   1.000
_cell.angle_alpha   90.00
_cell.angle_beta   90.00
_cell.angle_gamma   90.00
#
_symmetry.space_group_name_H-M   'P 1'
#
loop_
_entity.id
_entity.type
_entity.pdbx_description
1 polymer ?
#
loop_
_entity_poly.entity_id
_entity_poly.type
_entity_poly.pdbx_seq_one_letter_code
_entity_poly.pdbx_strand_id
1 'polypeptide(L)'
;MMSCGRRLVTFASVRPRFVVRAYSSTVPRLNENPIQVNDPTPRKPAPNVSATNAVPTEEFGRQRNDGTLQEAPEVGERIRSMQAPNRATTWAASQQPREKAMVGPRFEQTIMETQPQPYAAIDLIHRQPVRWTKSKVVSCDGGGGPLGHPKVFINTDKPDIATCGYCGVPFAHEQHRAYLKSLPATSYPLEPTGDAAEVNESQRVTEGSLEQR
;
A
#
# COMPACT_ATOMS: atom_id res chain seq x y z
N MET A 1 70.41 76.69 -12.01
CA MET A 1 69.14 77.23 -11.50
C MET A 1 68.04 76.84 -12.46
N MET A 2 67.01 76.12 -11.99
CA MET A 2 65.60 76.16 -12.39
C MET A 2 64.94 74.83 -11.99
N SER A 3 64.14 74.94 -10.92
CA SER A 3 63.26 73.94 -10.36
C SER A 3 61.98 73.84 -11.20
N CYS A 4 61.50 72.63 -11.48
CA CYS A 4 60.10 72.32 -11.84
C CYS A 4 60.01 70.78 -11.90
N GLY A 5 59.24 70.02 -11.13
CA GLY A 5 57.88 70.20 -10.63
C GLY A 5 57.12 68.91 -10.98
N ARG A 6 57.28 67.84 -10.18
CA ARG A 6 56.57 66.56 -10.39
C ARG A 6 55.09 66.72 -10.00
N ARG A 7 54.18 66.67 -10.96
CA ARG A 7 52.74 66.49 -10.69
C ARG A 7 52.47 65.01 -10.44
N LEU A 8 52.05 64.69 -9.22
CA LEU A 8 51.45 63.39 -8.88
C LEU A 8 49.99 63.42 -9.34
N VAL A 9 49.62 62.50 -10.24
CA VAL A 9 48.22 62.24 -10.60
C VAL A 9 47.73 61.11 -9.71
N THR A 10 46.86 61.43 -8.75
CA THR A 10 46.17 60.42 -7.93
C THR A 10 45.01 59.85 -8.71
N PHE A 11 45.13 58.60 -9.16
CA PHE A 11 44.00 57.83 -9.68
C PHE A 11 43.14 57.36 -8.51
N ALA A 12 42.00 58.01 -8.28
CA ALA A 12 40.99 57.53 -7.35
C ALA A 12 40.23 56.36 -8.01
N SER A 13 40.57 55.12 -7.66
CA SER A 13 39.76 53.96 -8.03
C SER A 13 38.49 53.93 -7.15
N VAL A 14 37.36 54.36 -7.70
CA VAL A 14 36.06 54.17 -7.06
C VAL A 14 35.69 52.69 -7.19
N ARG A 15 35.85 51.93 -6.10
CA ARG A 15 35.26 50.59 -6.00
C ARG A 15 33.76 50.74 -5.73
N PRO A 16 32.86 50.19 -6.55
CA PRO A 16 31.45 50.18 -6.21
C PRO A 16 31.30 49.28 -4.98
N ARG A 17 30.71 49.82 -3.91
CA ARG A 17 30.25 49.01 -2.78
C ARG A 17 29.02 48.25 -3.26
N PHE A 18 29.23 47.05 -3.81
CA PHE A 18 28.14 46.09 -3.96
C PHE A 18 27.70 45.70 -2.54
N VAL A 19 26.59 46.27 -2.09
CA VAL A 19 25.87 45.77 -0.92
C VAL A 19 25.24 44.46 -1.38
N VAL A 20 25.91 43.34 -1.10
CA VAL A 20 25.28 42.03 -1.20
C VAL A 20 24.23 41.99 -0.10
N ARG A 21 23.00 42.33 -0.46
CA ARG A 21 21.84 42.14 0.42
C ARG A 21 21.68 40.63 0.53
N ALA A 22 22.21 40.03 1.59
CA ALA A 22 21.97 38.63 1.89
C ALA A 22 20.47 38.50 2.21
N TYR A 23 19.67 38.14 1.21
CA TYR A 23 18.34 37.62 1.44
C TYR A 23 18.50 36.26 2.12
N SER A 24 18.46 36.27 3.45
CA SER A 24 18.19 35.06 4.19
C SER A 24 16.72 34.74 3.95
N SER A 25 16.44 33.97 2.92
CA SER A 25 15.18 33.23 2.86
C SER A 25 15.31 32.09 3.86
N THR A 26 15.07 32.38 5.14
CA THR A 26 14.56 31.34 6.03
C THR A 26 13.16 31.01 5.54
N VAL A 27 13.07 30.32 4.40
CA VAL A 27 11.90 29.51 4.12
C VAL A 27 11.92 28.52 5.27
N PRO A 28 10.96 28.54 6.22
CA PRO A 28 10.91 27.48 7.19
C PRO A 28 10.81 26.21 6.36
N ARG A 29 11.81 25.33 6.48
CA ARG A 29 11.70 23.96 6.01
C ARG A 29 10.36 23.52 6.53
N LEU A 30 9.42 23.28 5.63
CA LEU A 30 8.05 22.92 5.95
C LEU A 30 8.16 21.57 6.65
N ASN A 31 8.35 21.62 7.97
CA ASN A 31 8.54 20.45 8.77
C ASN A 31 7.15 19.88 8.94
N GLU A 32 6.90 18.73 8.30
CA GLU A 32 5.60 18.04 8.30
C GLU A 32 5.17 17.62 9.72
N ASN A 33 6.05 17.77 10.72
CA ASN A 33 5.72 17.62 12.14
C ASN A 33 6.04 18.90 12.95
N PRO A 34 5.04 19.76 13.22
CA PRO A 34 5.18 20.93 14.09
C PRO A 34 5.17 20.60 15.59
N ILE A 35 5.16 19.32 15.98
CA ILE A 35 5.01 18.91 17.38
C ILE A 35 6.34 19.13 18.11
N GLN A 36 6.40 20.14 18.99
CA GLN A 36 7.50 20.26 19.95
C GLN A 36 7.42 19.12 20.96
N VAL A 37 8.53 18.39 21.14
CA VAL A 37 8.64 17.17 21.97
C VAL A 37 8.25 17.40 23.44
N ASN A 38 8.29 18.64 23.93
CA ASN A 38 7.99 19.01 25.33
C ASN A 38 6.94 20.13 25.45
N ASP A 39 5.99 20.20 24.52
CA ASP A 39 4.85 21.14 24.64
C ASP A 39 3.82 20.54 25.62
N PRO A 40 3.48 21.21 26.75
CA PRO A 40 2.43 20.76 27.66
C PRO A 40 1.03 20.77 27.01
N THR A 41 0.89 21.43 25.86
CA THR A 41 -0.35 21.53 25.08
C THR A 41 -0.11 21.18 23.61
N PRO A 42 0.19 19.92 23.28
CA PRO A 42 0.47 19.54 21.91
C PRO A 42 -0.74 19.83 21.01
N ARG A 43 -0.48 20.44 19.85
CA ARG A 43 -1.53 20.67 18.85
C ARG A 43 -2.11 19.33 18.41
N LYS A 44 -3.45 19.25 18.37
CA LYS A 44 -4.13 18.10 17.79
C LYS A 44 -3.73 18.00 16.30
N PRO A 45 -3.32 16.82 15.81
CA PRO A 45 -3.01 16.65 14.39
C PRO A 45 -4.26 16.98 13.58
N ALA A 46 -4.11 17.91 12.62
CA ALA A 46 -5.18 18.18 11.67
C ALA A 46 -5.33 16.97 10.74
N PRO A 47 -6.56 16.60 10.38
CA PRO A 47 -6.75 15.56 9.40
C PRO A 47 -6.26 16.00 8.03
N ASN A 48 -5.71 15.05 7.26
CA ASN A 48 -5.22 15.31 5.91
C ASN A 48 -6.33 15.30 4.84
N VAL A 49 -7.52 14.83 5.19
CA VAL A 49 -8.69 14.83 4.29
C VAL A 49 -9.43 16.16 4.49
N SER A 50 -9.61 16.93 3.41
CA SER A 50 -10.24 18.24 3.51
C SER A 50 -11.74 18.15 3.71
N ALA A 51 -12.25 19.03 4.58
CA ALA A 51 -13.68 19.27 4.72
C ALA A 51 -14.34 19.81 3.43
N THR A 52 -13.56 20.29 2.46
CA THR A 52 -14.05 20.71 1.15
C THR A 52 -14.72 19.58 0.38
N ASN A 53 -14.29 18.33 0.58
CA ASN A 53 -14.90 17.16 -0.06
C ASN A 53 -16.31 16.84 0.48
N ALA A 54 -16.69 17.42 1.62
CA ALA A 54 -18.02 17.24 2.21
C ALA A 54 -19.11 18.06 1.50
N VAL A 55 -18.74 18.99 0.62
CA VAL A 55 -19.70 19.79 -0.16
C VAL A 55 -19.94 19.09 -1.51
N PRO A 56 -21.20 18.79 -1.88
CA PRO A 56 -21.49 18.20 -3.19
C PRO A 56 -21.01 19.14 -4.30
N THR A 57 -20.18 18.61 -5.20
CA THR A 57 -19.78 19.31 -6.42
C THR A 57 -20.39 18.60 -7.63
N GLU A 58 -21.13 19.34 -8.43
CA GLU A 58 -21.72 18.86 -9.69
C GLU A 58 -20.60 18.69 -10.74
N GLU A 59 -20.39 17.47 -11.26
CA GLU A 59 -19.40 17.23 -12.32
C GLU A 59 -20.03 17.54 -13.69
N PHE A 60 -19.77 18.73 -14.23
CA PHE A 60 -20.11 19.05 -15.62
C PHE A 60 -19.15 18.32 -16.57
N GLY A 61 -19.50 17.11 -17.03
CA GLY A 61 -18.79 16.49 -18.17
C GLY A 61 -18.60 14.97 -18.19
N ARG A 62 -19.05 14.19 -17.21
CA ARG A 62 -19.05 12.72 -17.32
C ARG A 62 -20.42 12.20 -17.71
N GLN A 63 -20.54 11.84 -18.99
CA GLN A 63 -21.65 11.03 -19.47
C GLN A 63 -21.61 9.65 -18.78
N ARG A 64 -22.73 9.30 -18.12
CA ARG A 64 -23.17 7.96 -17.69
C ARG A 64 -22.70 7.51 -16.29
N ASN A 65 -23.50 7.88 -15.28
CA ASN A 65 -24.07 6.99 -14.24
C ASN A 65 -23.65 7.02 -12.77
N ASP A 66 -22.69 7.83 -12.27
CA ASP A 66 -22.20 7.58 -10.90
C ASP A 66 -22.13 8.85 -10.01
N GLY A 67 -23.25 9.22 -9.37
CA GLY A 67 -23.28 10.01 -8.11
C GLY A 67 -22.73 11.45 -8.08
N THR A 68 -22.98 12.16 -6.98
CA THR A 68 -22.32 13.43 -6.62
C THR A 68 -20.93 13.16 -6.05
N LEU A 69 -19.91 13.93 -6.44
CA LEU A 69 -18.56 13.85 -5.86
C LEU A 69 -18.56 14.47 -4.46
N GLN A 70 -18.87 13.64 -3.47
CA GLN A 70 -18.95 14.03 -2.07
C GLN A 70 -18.45 12.88 -1.19
N GLU A 71 -17.61 13.21 -0.22
CA GLU A 71 -17.10 12.25 0.77
C GLU A 71 -17.11 12.92 2.15
N ALA A 72 -17.58 12.19 3.17
CA ALA A 72 -17.48 12.64 4.55
C ALA A 72 -16.00 12.52 5.00
N PRO A 73 -15.41 13.56 5.63
CA PRO A 73 -13.99 13.55 5.98
C PRO A 73 -13.61 12.38 6.89
N GLU A 74 -14.52 11.92 7.74
CA GLU A 74 -14.33 10.76 8.63
C GLU A 74 -14.20 9.45 7.84
N VAL A 75 -14.97 9.30 6.75
CA VAL A 75 -14.91 8.12 5.88
C VAL A 75 -13.60 8.14 5.10
N GLY A 76 -13.21 9.29 4.57
CA GLY A 76 -11.93 9.44 3.86
C GLY A 76 -10.73 9.20 4.76
N GLU A 77 -10.76 9.65 6.02
CA GLU A 77 -9.72 9.35 7.00
C GLU A 77 -9.65 7.86 7.33
N ARG A 78 -10.80 7.20 7.51
CA ARG A 78 -10.83 5.75 7.73
C ARG A 78 -10.19 5.02 6.56
N ILE A 79 -10.59 5.35 5.33
CA ILE A 79 -10.04 4.76 4.11
C ILE A 79 -8.53 5.00 4.07
N ARG A 80 -8.08 6.26 4.25
CA ARG A 80 -6.65 6.64 4.27
C ARG A 80 -5.84 5.88 5.33
N SER A 81 -6.42 5.64 6.51
CA SER A 81 -5.73 4.96 7.62
C SER A 81 -5.54 3.46 7.36
N MET A 82 -6.49 2.82 6.67
CA MET A 82 -6.45 1.39 6.36
C MET A 82 -5.50 1.12 5.17
N GLN A 83 -4.57 0.17 5.32
CA GLN A 83 -3.67 -0.20 4.23
C GLN A 83 -4.41 -0.79 3.01
N ALA A 84 -5.46 -1.58 3.27
CA ALA A 84 -6.38 -2.15 2.29
C ALA A 84 -7.78 -2.27 2.92
N PRO A 85 -8.85 -2.42 2.12
CA PRO A 85 -10.22 -2.52 2.65
C PRO A 85 -10.42 -3.64 3.70
N ASN A 86 -9.68 -4.74 3.57
CA ASN A 86 -9.69 -5.88 4.49
C ASN A 86 -8.58 -5.85 5.56
N ARG A 87 -7.62 -4.92 5.47
CA ARG A 87 -6.41 -4.94 6.32
C ARG A 87 -5.95 -3.55 6.73
N ALA A 88 -5.82 -3.31 8.03
CA ALA A 88 -5.33 -2.04 8.55
C ALA A 88 -3.80 -1.88 8.43
N THR A 89 -3.05 -2.96 8.70
CA THR A 89 -1.59 -2.90 8.89
C THR A 89 -0.81 -3.29 7.64
N THR A 90 0.47 -2.89 7.60
CA THR A 90 1.43 -3.32 6.57
C THR A 90 1.77 -4.81 6.70
N TRP A 91 2.26 -5.41 5.61
CA TRP A 91 2.63 -6.83 5.54
C TRP A 91 4.04 -7.07 4.99
N ALA A 92 4.78 -6.02 4.67
CA ALA A 92 6.20 -6.09 4.35
C ALA A 92 6.99 -5.03 5.12
N ALA A 93 8.24 -5.35 5.49
CA ALA A 93 9.07 -4.48 6.32
C ALA A 93 9.40 -3.14 5.65
N SER A 94 9.56 -3.13 4.32
CA SER A 94 9.83 -1.92 3.53
C SER A 94 8.56 -1.16 3.11
N GLN A 95 7.37 -1.69 3.42
CA GLN A 95 6.11 -1.07 3.03
C GLN A 95 5.81 0.12 3.93
N GLN A 96 5.53 1.27 3.33
CA GLN A 96 5.06 2.45 4.07
C GLN A 96 3.57 2.33 4.41
N PRO A 97 3.16 2.64 5.66
CA PRO A 97 1.75 2.75 6.01
C PRO A 97 1.04 3.79 5.16
N ARG A 98 -0.17 3.47 4.71
CA ARG A 98 -0.98 4.33 3.83
C ARG A 98 -1.24 5.70 4.42
N GLU A 99 -1.45 5.77 5.74
CA GLU A 99 -1.55 7.03 6.47
C GLU A 99 -0.36 7.96 6.18
N LYS A 100 0.87 7.46 6.15
CA LYS A 100 2.07 8.29 5.90
C LYS A 100 2.28 8.57 4.41
N ALA A 101 1.92 7.63 3.54
CA ALA A 101 2.10 7.76 2.10
C ALA A 101 1.09 8.72 1.44
N MET A 102 -0.14 8.78 1.97
CA MET A 102 -1.22 9.63 1.44
C MET A 102 -1.34 10.93 2.24
N VAL A 103 -0.26 11.70 2.26
CA VAL A 103 -0.17 13.01 2.92
C VAL A 103 0.33 14.05 1.92
N GLY A 104 -0.08 15.29 2.12
CA GLY A 104 0.46 16.46 1.44
C GLY A 104 -0.47 17.04 0.37
N PRO A 105 -0.01 18.10 -0.33
CA PRO A 105 -0.87 18.92 -1.18
C PRO A 105 -1.56 18.17 -2.33
N ARG A 106 -0.98 17.03 -2.75
CA ARG A 106 -1.57 16.19 -3.81
C ARG A 106 -2.86 15.48 -3.39
N PHE A 107 -3.07 15.29 -2.08
CA PHE A 107 -4.19 14.50 -1.56
C PHE A 107 -5.24 15.36 -0.82
N GLU A 108 -4.98 16.65 -0.61
CA GLU A 108 -5.83 17.55 0.16
C GLU A 108 -7.24 17.69 -0.44
N GLN A 109 -7.36 17.85 -1.76
CA GLN A 109 -8.64 17.96 -2.49
C GLN A 109 -8.95 16.70 -3.31
N THR A 110 -8.47 15.54 -2.84
CA THR A 110 -8.73 14.25 -3.48
C THR A 110 -9.78 13.49 -2.68
N ILE A 111 -10.77 12.91 -3.37
CA ILE A 111 -11.74 12.00 -2.78
C ILE A 111 -11.07 10.63 -2.61
N MET A 112 -10.95 10.15 -1.38
CA MET A 112 -10.20 8.94 -1.03
C MET A 112 -10.91 7.67 -1.48
N GLU A 113 -12.25 7.66 -1.49
CA GLU A 113 -13.08 6.56 -1.97
C GLU A 113 -12.78 6.15 -3.42
N THR A 114 -12.49 7.12 -4.29
CA THR A 114 -12.25 6.88 -5.73
C THR A 114 -10.81 6.47 -6.04
N GLN A 115 -9.91 6.55 -5.05
CA GLN A 115 -8.52 6.16 -5.25
C GLN A 115 -8.38 4.65 -5.27
N PRO A 116 -7.42 4.08 -6.04
CA PRO A 116 -7.20 2.64 -6.07
C PRO A 116 -6.92 2.06 -4.67
N GLN A 117 -7.78 1.13 -4.25
CA GLN A 117 -7.69 0.43 -2.96
C GLN A 117 -7.99 -1.06 -3.13
N PRO A 118 -7.09 -1.84 -3.75
CA PRO A 118 -7.30 -3.27 -3.92
C PRO A 118 -7.28 -4.01 -2.57
N TYR A 119 -7.98 -5.14 -2.52
CA TYR A 119 -7.93 -6.04 -1.36
C TYR A 119 -6.53 -6.61 -1.16
N ALA A 120 -6.11 -6.75 0.10
CA ALA A 120 -4.86 -7.39 0.45
C ALA A 120 -4.97 -8.90 0.26
N ALA A 121 -4.19 -9.44 -0.69
CA ALA A 121 -4.19 -10.86 -1.03
C ALA A 121 -3.79 -11.78 0.14
N ILE A 122 -2.99 -11.28 1.08
CA ILE A 122 -2.57 -12.04 2.28
C ILE A 122 -3.77 -12.52 3.10
N ASP A 123 -4.75 -11.64 3.37
CA ASP A 123 -5.91 -12.05 4.16
C ASP A 123 -6.91 -12.87 3.32
N LEU A 124 -6.91 -12.69 2.00
CA LEU A 124 -7.73 -13.50 1.09
C LEU A 124 -7.23 -14.95 0.99
N ILE A 125 -5.92 -15.17 0.96
CA ILE A 125 -5.36 -16.52 0.91
C ILE A 125 -5.55 -17.26 2.23
N HIS A 126 -5.52 -16.56 3.37
CA HIS A 126 -5.78 -17.16 4.68
C HIS A 126 -7.24 -17.55 4.90
N ARG A 127 -8.18 -17.11 4.05
CA ARG A 127 -9.55 -17.62 4.03
C ARG A 127 -9.71 -18.93 3.25
N GLN A 128 -8.72 -19.30 2.42
CA GLN A 128 -8.80 -20.56 1.67
C GLN A 128 -8.70 -21.77 2.62
N PRO A 129 -9.58 -22.76 2.47
CA PRO A 129 -9.47 -23.99 3.23
C PRO A 129 -8.27 -24.84 2.80
N VAL A 130 -7.74 -25.60 3.75
CA VAL A 130 -6.70 -26.61 3.50
C VAL A 130 -7.27 -27.71 2.59
N ARG A 131 -6.59 -27.96 1.47
CA ARG A 131 -6.90 -29.07 0.58
C ARG A 131 -6.30 -30.37 1.10
N TRP A 132 -7.17 -31.29 1.49
CA TRP A 132 -6.78 -32.59 2.02
C TRP A 132 -6.44 -33.54 0.88
N THR A 133 -5.28 -34.20 0.98
CA THR A 133 -4.81 -35.14 -0.03
C THR A 133 -4.37 -36.46 0.59
N LYS A 134 -4.55 -37.55 -0.16
CA LYS A 134 -4.12 -38.91 0.21
C LYS A 134 -2.71 -39.25 -0.27
N SER A 135 -2.15 -38.39 -1.10
CA SER A 135 -0.85 -38.56 -1.73
C SER A 135 0.19 -37.74 -0.99
N LYS A 136 1.38 -38.34 -0.81
CA LYS A 136 2.55 -37.71 -0.19
C LYS A 136 3.12 -36.52 -0.98
N VAL A 137 2.90 -36.55 -2.29
CA VAL A 137 3.33 -35.50 -3.22
C VAL A 137 2.13 -35.05 -4.03
N VAL A 138 1.88 -33.75 -4.03
CA VAL A 138 0.75 -33.12 -4.73
C VAL A 138 1.26 -32.24 -5.85
N SER A 139 0.67 -32.33 -7.04
CA SER A 139 0.95 -31.42 -8.14
C SER A 139 0.02 -30.20 -8.08
N CYS A 140 0.58 -29.00 -8.13
CA CYS A 140 -0.17 -27.75 -8.22
C CYS A 140 0.28 -26.97 -9.47
N ASP A 141 -0.68 -26.57 -10.29
CA ASP A 141 -0.51 -25.75 -11.50
C ASP A 141 -1.27 -24.41 -11.41
N GLY A 142 -1.93 -24.12 -10.29
CA GLY A 142 -2.70 -22.90 -10.09
C GLY A 142 -4.05 -22.86 -10.81
N GLY A 143 -4.47 -23.98 -11.42
CA GLY A 143 -5.72 -24.05 -12.18
C GLY A 143 -5.59 -23.58 -13.63
N GLY A 144 -6.49 -24.07 -14.49
CA GLY A 144 -6.57 -23.65 -15.89
C GLY A 144 -5.38 -24.02 -16.77
N GLY A 145 -4.56 -25.01 -16.38
CA GLY A 145 -3.42 -25.50 -17.16
C GLY A 145 -2.40 -24.39 -17.47
N PRO A 146 -2.26 -23.94 -18.73
CA PRO A 146 -1.32 -22.86 -19.09
C PRO A 146 -1.68 -21.47 -18.54
N LEU A 147 -2.92 -21.26 -18.07
CA LEU A 147 -3.35 -19.98 -17.49
C LEU A 147 -2.91 -19.79 -16.03
N GLY A 148 -2.44 -20.87 -15.40
CA GLY A 148 -1.94 -20.86 -14.03
C GLY A 148 -0.43 -20.57 -13.95
N HIS A 149 0.25 -21.25 -13.03
CA HIS A 149 1.70 -21.16 -12.85
C HIS A 149 2.40 -22.46 -13.28
N PRO A 150 3.74 -22.46 -13.43
CA PRO A 150 4.48 -23.69 -13.72
C PRO A 150 4.13 -24.79 -12.72
N LYS A 151 3.85 -26.00 -13.24
CA LYS A 151 3.49 -27.15 -12.41
C LYS A 151 4.59 -27.45 -11.41
N VAL A 152 4.26 -27.39 -10.12
CA VAL A 152 5.15 -27.76 -9.02
C VAL A 152 4.64 -28.97 -8.26
N PHE A 153 5.57 -29.67 -7.63
CA PHE A 153 5.28 -30.81 -6.78
C PHE A 153 5.60 -30.44 -5.34
N ILE A 154 4.59 -30.51 -4.48
CA ILE A 154 4.64 -30.09 -3.08
C ILE A 154 4.63 -31.37 -2.22
N ASN A 155 5.55 -31.44 -1.25
CA ASN A 155 5.61 -32.55 -0.31
C ASN A 155 4.67 -32.28 0.88
N THR A 156 3.74 -33.20 1.12
CA THR A 156 2.75 -33.15 2.21
C THR A 156 3.01 -34.20 3.30
N ASP A 157 4.14 -34.93 3.24
CA ASP A 157 4.48 -35.98 4.22
C ASP A 157 4.65 -35.46 5.66
N LYS A 158 5.02 -34.18 5.83
CA LYS A 158 5.22 -33.59 7.15
C LYS A 158 3.87 -33.27 7.82
N PRO A 159 3.74 -33.35 9.15
CA PRO A 159 2.53 -32.98 9.88
C PRO A 159 2.36 -31.46 9.97
N ASP A 160 2.38 -30.80 8.82
CA ASP A 160 2.30 -29.36 8.64
C ASP A 160 1.48 -29.04 7.38
N ILE A 161 0.96 -27.82 7.30
CA ILE A 161 0.23 -27.33 6.13
C ILE A 161 1.25 -26.82 5.11
N ALA A 162 1.43 -27.58 4.04
CA ALA A 162 2.35 -27.23 2.96
C ALA A 162 1.66 -26.28 1.97
N THR A 163 2.22 -25.10 1.78
CA THR A 163 1.67 -24.08 0.87
C THR A 163 2.34 -24.12 -0.50
N CYS A 164 1.58 -23.89 -1.57
CA CYS A 164 2.16 -23.65 -2.89
C CYS A 164 2.93 -22.33 -2.92
N GLY A 165 4.17 -22.32 -3.40
CA GLY A 165 5.00 -21.11 -3.50
C GLY A 165 4.52 -20.07 -4.53
N TYR A 166 3.56 -20.42 -5.39
CA TYR A 166 2.99 -19.51 -6.38
C TYR A 166 1.63 -18.97 -5.93
N CYS A 167 0.60 -19.83 -5.89
CA CYS A 167 -0.75 -19.41 -5.51
C CYS A 167 -0.96 -19.23 -4.00
N GLY A 168 -0.07 -19.75 -3.15
CA GLY A 168 -0.26 -19.75 -1.70
C GLY A 168 -1.31 -20.74 -1.18
N VAL A 169 -1.92 -21.55 -2.05
CA VAL A 169 -2.97 -22.50 -1.67
C VAL A 169 -2.39 -23.54 -0.68
N PRO A 170 -3.07 -23.78 0.46
CA PRO A 170 -2.62 -24.74 1.46
C PRO A 170 -3.02 -26.18 1.12
N PHE A 171 -2.08 -27.12 1.30
CA PHE A 171 -2.29 -28.56 1.17
C PHE A 171 -1.85 -29.28 2.44
N ALA A 172 -2.55 -30.34 2.81
CA ALA A 172 -2.13 -31.22 3.90
C ALA A 172 -2.48 -32.68 3.60
N HIS A 173 -1.76 -33.59 4.24
CA HIS A 173 -2.03 -35.02 4.14
C HIS A 173 -3.13 -35.45 5.11
N GLU A 174 -4.07 -36.29 4.66
CA GLU A 174 -5.21 -36.75 5.46
C GLU A 174 -4.79 -37.46 6.77
N GLN A 175 -3.65 -38.18 6.74
CA GLN A 175 -3.12 -38.87 7.94
C GLN A 175 -2.85 -37.92 9.10
N HIS A 176 -2.50 -36.67 8.81
CA HIS A 176 -2.12 -35.68 9.82
C HIS A 176 -3.30 -34.81 10.25
N ARG A 177 -4.51 -35.08 9.74
CA ARG A 177 -5.72 -34.30 10.05
C ARG A 177 -6.05 -34.28 11.53
N ALA A 178 -5.88 -35.41 12.22
CA ALA A 178 -6.12 -35.49 13.67
C ALA A 178 -5.15 -34.61 14.47
N TYR A 179 -3.87 -34.58 14.06
CA TYR A 179 -2.85 -33.74 14.68
C TYR A 179 -3.09 -32.25 14.39
N LEU A 180 -3.37 -31.88 13.13
CA LEU A 180 -3.62 -30.49 12.77
C LEU A 180 -4.88 -29.93 13.47
N LYS A 181 -5.89 -30.77 13.71
CA LYS A 181 -7.09 -30.41 14.47
C LYS A 181 -6.84 -30.27 15.98
N SER A 182 -5.80 -30.90 16.53
CA SER A 182 -5.48 -30.77 17.95
C SER A 182 -4.65 -29.53 18.28
N LEU A 183 -4.08 -28.87 17.27
CA LEU A 183 -3.37 -27.61 17.46
C LEU A 183 -4.35 -26.49 17.87
N PRO A 184 -3.94 -25.58 18.78
CA PRO A 184 -4.82 -24.53 19.29
C PRO A 184 -5.21 -23.51 18.21
N ALA A 185 -4.35 -23.31 17.21
CA ALA A 185 -4.60 -22.45 16.07
C ALA A 185 -3.81 -22.94 14.86
N THR A 186 -4.42 -22.84 13.68
CA THR A 186 -3.79 -23.09 12.38
C THR A 186 -3.80 -21.80 11.55
N SER A 187 -2.82 -21.63 10.67
CA SER A 187 -2.74 -20.45 9.79
C SER A 187 -3.83 -20.41 8.71
N TYR A 188 -4.43 -21.56 8.40
CA TYR A 188 -5.50 -21.70 7.41
C TYR A 188 -6.68 -22.48 8.02
N PRO A 189 -7.91 -22.21 7.58
CA PRO A 189 -9.08 -22.98 7.99
C PRO A 189 -8.98 -24.42 7.49
N LEU A 190 -9.25 -25.40 8.36
CA LEU A 190 -9.13 -26.82 8.05
C LEU A 190 -10.33 -27.38 7.28
N GLU A 191 -11.48 -26.70 7.34
CA GLU A 191 -12.71 -27.06 6.66
C GLU A 191 -13.18 -25.84 5.84
N PRO A 192 -13.95 -26.05 4.74
CA PRO A 192 -14.53 -24.96 3.97
C PRO A 192 -15.45 -24.10 4.83
N THR A 193 -15.27 -22.78 4.79
CA THR A 193 -16.09 -21.81 5.54
C THR A 193 -17.24 -21.28 4.68
N GLY A 194 -17.17 -21.44 3.35
CA GLY A 194 -18.15 -20.91 2.40
C GLY A 194 -17.94 -19.41 2.14
N ASP A 195 -16.76 -18.88 2.44
CA ASP A 195 -16.43 -17.47 2.18
C ASP A 195 -16.43 -17.17 0.68
N ALA A 196 -16.88 -15.98 0.29
CA ALA A 196 -16.93 -15.56 -1.13
C ALA A 196 -15.56 -15.52 -1.82
N ALA A 197 -14.48 -15.47 -1.03
CA ALA A 197 -13.12 -15.52 -1.55
C ALA A 197 -12.64 -16.95 -1.82
N GLU A 198 -13.31 -17.99 -1.28
CA GLU A 198 -12.92 -19.38 -1.43
C GLU A 198 -12.94 -19.81 -2.90
N VAL A 199 -11.87 -20.49 -3.31
CA VAL A 199 -11.74 -21.02 -4.65
C VAL A 199 -11.95 -22.52 -4.62
N ASN A 200 -12.82 -23.02 -5.48
CA ASN A 200 -13.06 -24.45 -5.67
C ASN A 200 -11.72 -25.21 -5.85
N GLU A 201 -11.64 -26.43 -5.34
CA GLU A 201 -10.52 -27.35 -5.53
C GLU A 201 -10.20 -27.56 -7.01
N SER A 202 -11.23 -27.72 -7.85
CA SER A 202 -11.10 -27.79 -9.30
C SER A 202 -11.18 -26.39 -9.91
N GLN A 203 -10.03 -25.73 -10.02
CA GLN A 203 -9.88 -24.43 -10.72
C GLN A 203 -9.84 -24.62 -12.25
N ARG A 204 -10.72 -25.46 -12.80
CA ARG A 204 -10.81 -25.63 -14.26
C ARG A 204 -11.69 -24.52 -14.84
N VAL A 205 -11.11 -23.77 -15.77
CA VAL A 205 -11.81 -22.69 -16.49
C VAL A 205 -12.83 -23.23 -17.50
N THR A 206 -12.63 -24.45 -18.03
CA THR A 206 -13.51 -25.11 -19.00
C THR A 206 -13.75 -26.57 -18.62
N GLU A 207 -14.96 -27.07 -18.91
CA GLU A 207 -15.32 -28.47 -18.70
C GLU A 207 -14.90 -29.30 -19.93
N GLY A 208 -13.76 -30.00 -19.81
CA GLY A 208 -13.27 -30.87 -20.87
C GLY A 208 -11.91 -31.48 -20.55
N SER A 209 -11.63 -32.68 -21.06
CA SER A 209 -10.35 -33.37 -20.85
C SER A 209 -9.24 -32.90 -21.81
N LEU A 210 -9.59 -32.15 -22.85
CA LEU A 210 -8.74 -31.88 -24.01
C LEU A 210 -8.42 -30.39 -24.25
N GLU A 211 -9.10 -29.46 -23.58
CA GLU A 211 -9.03 -28.03 -23.95
C GLU A 211 -7.91 -27.24 -23.23
N GLN A 212 -7.22 -27.85 -22.27
CA GLN A 212 -6.22 -27.17 -21.43
C GLN A 212 -4.85 -27.88 -21.42
N ARG A 213 -4.58 -28.72 -22.44
CA ARG A 213 -3.29 -29.41 -22.59
C ARG A 213 -2.21 -28.51 -23.16
#